data_AF-A0A0X8H1M8-F1
#
_entry.id   AF-A0A0X8H1M8-F1
#
_cell.length_a   1.000
_cell.length_b   1.000
_cell.length_c   1.000
_cell.angle_alpha   90.00
_cell.angle_beta   90.00
_cell.angle_gamma   90.00
#
_symmetry.space_group_name_H-M   'P 1'
#
loop_
_entity.id
_entity.type
_entity.pdbx_description
1 polymer ?
#
loop_
_entity_poly.entity_id
_entity_poly.type
_entity_poly.pdbx_seq_one_letter_code
_entity_poly.pdbx_strand_id
1 'polypeptide(L)'
;MLTNEKLNQTAMEIILHAGNGRNKIHQALKLAISDTDASHKDSVQTLLKEAGEDINKAHRVQTQIMQDYIEQDVSPTILFSHAQDTLMTIIAEKNMAKYMMEINYKIGVK
;
A
#
# COMPACT_ATOMS: atom_id res chain seq x y z
N MET A 1 21.99 9.86 13.79
CA MET A 1 21.78 8.74 14.73
C MET A 1 20.30 8.44 14.76
N LEU A 2 19.91 7.18 14.54
CA LEU A 2 18.53 6.74 14.58
C LEU A 2 18.00 6.87 16.02
N THR A 3 16.87 7.55 16.21
CA THR A 3 16.26 7.73 17.54
C THR A 3 14.84 7.17 17.54
N ASN A 4 14.33 6.81 18.72
CA ASN A 4 12.95 6.34 18.88
C ASN A 4 11.92 7.37 18.37
N GLU A 5 12.20 8.67 18.57
CA GLU A 5 11.35 9.73 18.05
C GLU A 5 11.31 9.73 16.51
N LYS A 6 12.49 9.62 15.87
CA LYS A 6 12.58 9.55 14.41
C LYS A 6 11.87 8.30 13.87
N LEU A 7 12.03 7.16 14.52
CA LEU A 7 11.34 5.92 14.17
C LEU A 7 9.82 6.05 14.26
N ASN A 8 9.31 6.70 15.31
CA ASN A 8 7.87 6.93 15.47
C ASN A 8 7.32 7.92 14.44
N GLN A 9 8.06 8.97 14.10
CA GLN A 9 7.69 9.90 13.02
C GLN A 9 7.62 9.18 11.67
N THR A 10 8.65 8.40 11.35
CA THR A 10 8.67 7.56 10.14
C THR A 10 7.52 6.55 10.14
N ALA A 11 7.23 5.91 11.29
CA ALA A 11 6.10 4.99 11.40
C ALA A 11 4.77 5.67 11.03
N MET A 12 4.53 6.89 11.52
CA MET A 12 3.33 7.66 11.18
C MET A 12 3.26 8.01 9.69
N GLU A 13 4.38 8.37 9.08
CA GLU A 13 4.47 8.64 7.63
C GLU A 13 4.15 7.38 6.80
N ILE A 14 4.71 6.23 7.18
CA ILE A 14 4.42 4.93 6.57
C ILE A 14 2.92 4.62 6.68
N ILE A 15 2.35 4.73 7.88
CA ILE A 15 0.93 4.43 8.13
C ILE A 15 0.02 5.34 7.30
N LEU A 16 0.32 6.64 7.21
CA LEU A 16 -0.46 7.60 6.44
C LEU A 16 -0.48 7.24 4.95
N HIS A 17 0.69 7.03 4.34
CA HIS A 17 0.79 6.71 2.92
C HIS A 17 0.24 5.31 2.60
N ALA A 18 0.51 4.31 3.44
CA ALA A 18 -0.05 2.97 3.28
C ALA A 18 -1.57 3.00 3.39
N GLY A 19 -2.13 3.72 4.38
CA GLY A 19 -3.57 3.88 4.57
C GLY A 19 -4.26 4.56 3.38
N ASN A 20 -3.65 5.60 2.82
CA ASN A 20 -4.13 6.23 1.58
C ASN A 20 -4.16 5.25 0.41
N GLY A 21 -3.11 4.44 0.27
CA GLY A 21 -3.06 3.36 -0.72
C GLY A 21 -4.18 2.33 -0.54
N ARG A 22 -4.40 1.86 0.69
CA ARG A 22 -5.47 0.92 1.03
C ARG A 22 -6.86 1.47 0.72
N ASN A 23 -7.11 2.73 1.06
CA ASN A 23 -8.38 3.37 0.74
C ASN A 23 -8.66 3.40 -0.76
N LYS A 24 -7.64 3.65 -1.59
CA LYS A 24 -7.77 3.61 -3.06
C LYS A 24 -7.97 2.19 -3.59
N ILE A 25 -7.29 1.19 -3.02
CA ILE A 25 -7.51 -0.23 -3.36
C ILE A 25 -8.96 -0.62 -3.08
N HIS A 26 -9.49 -0.28 -1.91
CA HIS A 26 -10.88 -0.55 -1.56
C HIS A 26 -11.87 0.16 -2.50
N GLN A 27 -11.60 1.40 -2.90
CA GLN A 27 -12.43 2.11 -3.88
C GLN A 27 -12.40 1.42 -5.25
N ALA A 28 -11.22 0.99 -5.72
CA ALA A 28 -11.08 0.26 -6.97
C ALA A 28 -11.86 -1.06 -6.95
N LEU A 29 -11.75 -1.83 -5.86
CA LEU A 29 -12.49 -3.08 -5.69
C LEU A 29 -14.00 -2.84 -5.64
N LYS A 30 -14.46 -1.83 -4.91
CA LYS A 30 -15.89 -1.45 -4.85
C LYS A 30 -16.44 -1.07 -6.21
N LEU A 31 -15.67 -0.30 -6.99
CA LEU A 31 -16.08 0.11 -8.34
C LEU A 31 -16.18 -1.09 -9.29
N ALA A 32 -15.24 -2.03 -9.18
CA ALA A 32 -15.22 -3.22 -10.03
C ALA A 32 -16.32 -4.23 -9.73
N ILE A 33 -16.90 -4.22 -8.52
CA ILE A 33 -18.05 -5.08 -8.19
C ILE A 33 -19.39 -4.42 -8.49
N SER A 34 -19.45 -3.09 -8.63
CA SER A 34 -20.73 -2.36 -8.74
C SER A 34 -21.28 -2.26 -10.15
N ASP A 35 -20.46 -2.30 -11.21
CA ASP A 35 -20.97 -2.18 -12.58
C ASP A 35 -19.98 -2.73 -13.65
N THR A 36 -20.51 -3.21 -14.78
CA THR A 36 -19.76 -3.91 -15.85
C THR A 36 -19.49 -3.06 -17.08
N ASP A 37 -19.74 -1.75 -17.05
CA ASP A 37 -19.48 -0.89 -18.20
C ASP A 37 -17.97 -0.65 -18.41
N ALA A 38 -17.53 -0.60 -19.67
CA ALA A 38 -16.13 -0.50 -20.06
C ALA A 38 -15.44 0.78 -19.53
N SER A 39 -16.22 1.85 -19.32
CA SER A 39 -15.74 3.12 -18.75
C SER A 39 -15.20 3.00 -17.32
N HIS A 40 -15.66 2.02 -16.54
CA HIS A 40 -15.21 1.81 -15.16
C HIS A 40 -13.83 1.16 -15.06
N LYS A 41 -13.42 0.43 -16.10
CA LYS A 41 -12.12 -0.26 -16.13
C LYS A 41 -10.96 0.73 -16.02
N ASP A 42 -11.06 1.85 -16.73
CA ASP A 42 -10.02 2.90 -16.72
C ASP A 42 -9.95 3.57 -15.34
N SER A 43 -11.10 3.83 -14.71
CA SER A 43 -11.16 4.36 -13.35
C SER A 43 -10.57 3.39 -12.31
N VAL A 44 -10.88 2.10 -12.40
CA VAL A 44 -10.29 1.06 -11.54
C VAL A 44 -8.76 1.01 -11.71
N GLN A 45 -8.27 1.01 -12.95
CA GLN A 45 -6.83 1.02 -13.22
C GLN A 45 -6.15 2.28 -12.68
N THR A 46 -6.80 3.43 -12.82
CA THR A 46 -6.31 4.71 -12.29
C THR A 46 -6.18 4.67 -10.77
N LEU A 47 -7.22 4.21 -10.06
CA LEU A 47 -7.20 4.06 -8.61
C LEU A 47 -6.12 3.08 -8.13
N LEU A 48 -5.92 1.95 -8.81
CA LEU A 48 -4.86 0.98 -8.47
C LEU A 48 -3.45 1.52 -8.76
N LYS A 49 -3.30 2.37 -9.78
CA LYS A 49 -2.05 3.07 -10.07
C LYS A 49 -1.72 4.06 -8.96
N GLU A 50 -2.66 4.94 -8.62
CA GLU A 50 -2.52 5.93 -7.55
C GLU A 50 -2.28 5.26 -6.19
N ALA A 51 -2.98 4.17 -5.89
CA ALA A 51 -2.71 3.36 -4.71
C ALA A 51 -1.26 2.89 -4.67
N GLY A 52 -0.74 2.47 -5.83
CA GLY A 52 0.65 2.08 -5.98
C GLY A 52 1.64 3.22 -5.75
N GLU A 53 1.31 4.44 -6.17
CA GLU A 53 2.15 5.61 -5.93
C GLU A 53 2.24 5.93 -4.43
N ASP A 54 1.13 5.88 -3.71
CA ASP A 54 1.13 6.09 -2.25
C ASP A 54 1.87 4.98 -1.50
N ILE A 55 1.63 3.71 -1.86
CA ILE A 55 2.38 2.58 -1.28
C ILE A 55 3.88 2.70 -1.57
N ASN A 56 4.27 3.15 -2.76
CA ASN A 56 5.67 3.35 -3.10
C ASN A 56 6.32 4.46 -2.26
N LYS A 57 5.58 5.52 -1.90
CA LYS A 57 6.07 6.55 -0.97
C LYS A 57 6.38 5.92 0.39
N ALA A 58 5.42 5.16 0.95
CA ALA A 58 5.62 4.45 2.22
C ALA A 58 6.79 3.45 2.16
N HIS A 59 6.89 2.68 1.07
CA HIS A 59 7.93 1.66 0.89
C HIS A 59 9.34 2.25 0.74
N ARG A 60 9.48 3.43 0.10
CA ARG A 60 10.78 4.13 0.04
C ARG A 60 11.25 4.52 1.43
N VAL A 61 10.36 5.07 2.24
CA VAL A 61 10.65 5.46 3.63
C VAL A 61 11.02 4.23 4.47
N GLN A 62 10.26 3.13 4.34
CA GLN A 62 10.59 1.86 4.99
C GLN A 62 11.99 1.35 4.60
N THR A 63 12.30 1.36 3.29
CA THR A 63 13.59 0.87 2.76
C THR A 63 14.76 1.69 3.28
N GLN A 64 14.63 3.03 3.28
CA GLN A 64 15.66 3.93 3.78
C GLN A 64 15.99 3.64 5.25
N ILE A 65 14.96 3.47 6.09
CA ILE A 65 15.17 3.17 7.49
C ILE A 65 15.79 1.79 7.70
N MET A 66 15.39 0.76 6.93
CA MET A 66 16.03 -0.57 7.02
C MET A 66 17.53 -0.52 6.73
N GLN A 67 17.99 0.33 5.80
CA GLN A 67 19.40 0.53 5.54
C GLN A 67 20.10 1.14 6.77
N ASP A 68 19.50 2.14 7.39
CA ASP A 68 20.05 2.78 8.59
C ASP A 68 20.15 1.81 9.79
N TYR A 69 19.22 0.84 9.91
CA TYR A 69 19.26 -0.22 10.94
C TYR A 69 20.41 -1.21 10.75
N ILE A 70 20.83 -1.49 9.51
CA ILE A 70 21.95 -2.41 9.26
C ILE A 70 23.26 -1.80 9.77
N GLU A 71 23.37 -0.46 9.73
CA GLU A 71 24.55 0.28 10.14
C GLU A 71 24.56 0.66 11.62
N GLN A 72 23.41 0.58 12.32
CA GLN A 72 23.24 1.08 13.69
C GLN A 72 22.54 0.06 14.59
N ASP A 73 23.09 -0.19 15.78
CA ASP A 73 22.53 -1.10 16.79
C ASP A 73 21.36 -0.43 17.55
N VAL A 74 20.21 -0.31 16.88
CA VAL A 74 18.99 0.28 17.41
C VAL A 74 17.85 -0.73 17.33
N SER A 75 17.08 -0.85 18.41
CA SER A 75 15.89 -1.72 18.44
C SER A 75 14.67 -1.02 17.84
N PRO A 76 13.83 -1.73 17.06
CA PRO A 76 12.60 -1.16 16.55
C PRO A 76 11.58 -0.86 17.65
N THR A 77 10.85 0.24 17.48
CA THR A 77 9.70 0.55 18.33
C THR A 77 8.50 -0.32 17.94
N ILE A 78 7.56 -0.52 18.87
CA ILE A 78 6.30 -1.22 18.60
C ILE A 78 5.52 -0.54 17.46
N LEU A 79 5.48 0.80 17.47
CA LEU A 79 4.77 1.57 16.45
C LEU A 79 5.42 1.41 15.07
N PHE A 80 6.75 1.39 15.00
CA PHE A 80 7.47 1.15 13.74
C PHE A 80 7.24 -0.27 13.23
N SER A 81 7.25 -1.27 14.10
CA SER A 81 6.92 -2.66 13.75
C SER A 81 5.50 -2.75 13.17
N HIS A 82 4.52 -2.13 13.84
CA HIS A 82 3.14 -2.07 13.35
C HIS A 82 3.00 -1.37 11.99
N ALA A 83 3.77 -0.31 11.75
CA ALA A 83 3.79 0.38 10.47
C ALA A 83 4.32 -0.52 9.34
N GLN A 84 5.36 -1.32 9.61
CA GLN A 84 5.88 -2.31 8.67
C GLN A 84 4.83 -3.38 8.34
N ASP A 85 4.20 -3.98 9.35
CA ASP A 85 3.16 -5.01 9.17
C ASP A 85 1.99 -4.47 8.33
N THR A 86 1.57 -3.24 8.63
CA THR A 86 0.49 -2.55 7.91
C THR A 86 0.86 -2.37 6.44
N LEU A 87 2.04 -1.83 6.15
CA LEU A 87 2.50 -1.60 4.78
C LEU A 87 2.62 -2.90 3.99
N MET A 88 3.24 -3.93 4.55
CA MET A 88 3.42 -5.20 3.85
C MET A 88 2.10 -5.92 3.60
N THR A 89 1.15 -5.85 4.54
CA THR A 89 -0.22 -6.36 4.35
C THR A 89 -0.92 -5.65 3.19
N ILE A 90 -0.80 -4.32 3.10
CA ILE A 90 -1.43 -3.52 2.05
C ILE A 90 -0.77 -3.76 0.68
N ILE A 91 0.54 -4.02 0.64
CA ILE A 91 1.23 -4.44 -0.59
C ILE A 91 0.66 -5.78 -1.09
N ALA A 92 0.51 -6.76 -0.21
CA ALA A 92 -0.10 -8.04 -0.55
C ALA A 92 -1.55 -7.86 -1.04
N GLU A 93 -2.32 -7.02 -0.35
CA GLU A 93 -3.70 -6.68 -0.73
C GLU A 93 -3.79 -6.06 -2.12
N LYS A 94 -2.89 -5.11 -2.46
CA LYS A 94 -2.82 -4.51 -3.80
C LYS A 94 -2.55 -5.57 -4.87
N ASN A 95 -1.61 -6.49 -4.60
CA ASN A 95 -1.27 -7.54 -5.55
C ASN A 95 -2.46 -8.47 -5.77
N MET A 96 -3.16 -8.85 -4.70
CA MET A 96 -4.39 -9.63 -4.78
C MET A 96 -5.48 -8.88 -5.55
N ALA A 97 -5.68 -7.59 -5.28
CA ALA A 97 -6.66 -6.78 -5.99
C ALA A 97 -6.41 -6.78 -7.51
N LYS A 98 -5.16 -6.68 -7.96
CA LYS A 98 -4.82 -6.79 -9.39
C LYS A 98 -5.25 -8.12 -9.99
N TYR A 99 -4.93 -9.25 -9.34
CA TYR A 99 -5.34 -10.57 -9.81
C TYR A 99 -6.87 -10.72 -9.83
N MET A 100 -7.56 -10.22 -8.80
CA MET A 100 -9.02 -10.23 -8.76
C MET A 100 -9.64 -9.44 -9.91
N MET A 101 -9.04 -8.30 -10.29
CA MET A 101 -9.49 -7.51 -11.43
C MET A 101 -9.29 -8.24 -12.76
N GLU A 102 -8.13 -8.86 -12.96
CA GLU A 102 -7.88 -9.67 -14.15
C GLU A 102 -8.87 -10.83 -14.28
N ILE A 103 -9.17 -11.51 -13.17
CA ILE A 103 -10.17 -12.59 -13.13
C ILE A 103 -11.57 -12.03 -13.43
N ASN A 104 -11.98 -10.94 -12.79
CA ASN A 104 -13.27 -10.30 -13.01
C ASN A 104 -13.47 -9.90 -14.48
N TYR A 105 -12.47 -9.27 -15.11
CA TYR A 105 -12.54 -8.90 -16.52
C TYR A 105 -12.55 -10.10 -17.47
N LYS A 106 -11.89 -11.22 -17.13
CA LYS A 106 -11.98 -12.44 -17.95
C LYS A 106 -13.35 -13.09 -17.89
N ILE A 107 -14.03 -13.04 -16.73
CA ILE A 107 -15.34 -13.65 -16.53
C ILE A 107 -16.47 -12.75 -17.09
N GLY A 108 -16.32 -11.42 -17.00
CA GLY A 108 -17.28 -10.44 -17.50
C GLY A 108 -17.33 -10.28 -19.02
N VAL A 109 -16.36 -10.85 -19.75
CA VAL A 109 -16.43 -10.98 -21.21
C VAL A 109 -17.37 -12.13 -21.55
N LYS A 110 -18.65 -11.80 -21.76
CA LYS A 110 -19.62 -12.60 -22.54
C LYS A 110 -20.11 -11.79 -23.72
#